data_AF-A0A3D9IWD6-F1
#
_entry.id   AF-A0A3D9IWD6-F1
#
_cell.length_a   1.000
_cell.length_b   1.000
_cell.length_c   1.000
_cell.angle_alpha   90.00
_cell.angle_beta   90.00
_cell.angle_gamma   90.00
#
_symmetry.space_group_name_H-M   'P 1'
#
loop_
_entity.id
_entity.type
_entity.pdbx_description
1 polymer ?
#
loop_
_entity_poly.entity_id
_entity_poly.type
_entity_poly.pdbx_seq_one_letter_code
_entity_poly.pdbx_strand_id
1 'polypeptide(L)'
;MIGSWRLNVAFGGFGGILTFLISLSNNPLSTTLMRSLYAFLVFTAIAFVVRFVLSQLLSPVRRTETIESSLDNERGAALDLMTPDDGESLSEMMKEQWADGKGEPIKGFQPLQPKRLVSLDNPNPEEVVQAIRRLTDE
;
A
#
# COMPACT_ATOMS: atom_id res chain seq x y z
N MET A 1 5.02 -13.27 12.40
CA MET A 1 5.77 -14.09 13.38
C MET A 1 7.21 -13.59 13.48
N ILE A 2 7.69 -13.41 14.71
CA ILE A 2 9.00 -12.86 15.10
C ILE A 2 10.14 -13.63 14.40
N GLY A 3 10.71 -13.05 13.34
CA GLY A 3 11.69 -13.73 12.49
C GLY A 3 13.14 -13.26 12.59
N SER A 4 13.44 -12.20 13.35
CA SER A 4 14.55 -11.34 12.90
C SER A 4 15.76 -11.16 13.81
N TRP A 5 15.78 -11.72 15.03
CA TRP A 5 16.99 -11.62 15.87
C TRP A 5 18.13 -12.49 15.31
N ARG A 6 17.78 -13.61 14.67
CA ARG A 6 18.71 -14.53 14.01
C ARG A 6 19.52 -13.85 12.91
N LEU A 7 18.92 -12.93 12.15
CA LEU A 7 19.63 -12.19 11.09
C LEU A 7 20.65 -11.20 11.66
N ASN A 8 20.33 -10.52 12.77
CA ASN A 8 21.29 -9.61 13.42
C ASN A 8 22.49 -10.39 13.97
N VAL A 9 22.24 -11.53 14.61
CA VAL A 9 23.29 -12.41 15.14
C VAL A 9 24.11 -13.06 14.01
N ALA A 10 23.47 -13.46 12.91
CA ALA A 10 24.17 -13.98 11.73
C ALA A 10 25.08 -12.92 11.09
N PHE A 11 24.64 -11.66 11.02
CA PHE A 11 25.45 -10.54 10.53
C PHE A 11 26.65 -10.26 11.46
N GLY A 12 26.43 -10.29 12.78
CA GLY A 12 27.50 -10.26 13.76
C GLY A 12 28.51 -11.40 13.58
N GLY A 13 28.00 -12.63 13.40
CA GLY A 13 28.80 -13.82 13.15
C GLY A 13 29.67 -13.68 11.91
N PHE A 14 29.10 -13.16 10.82
CA PHE A 14 29.83 -12.86 9.59
C PHE A 14 30.97 -11.86 9.84
N GLY A 15 30.72 -10.76 10.55
CA GLY A 15 31.76 -9.78 10.89
C GLY A 15 32.87 -10.35 11.80
N GLY A 16 32.51 -11.19 12.76
CA GLY A 16 33.44 -11.91 13.62
C GLY A 16 34.33 -12.89 12.84
N ILE A 17 33.74 -13.69 11.94
CA ILE A 17 34.45 -14.64 11.08
C ILE A 17 35.40 -13.89 10.14
N LEU A 18 34.94 -12.82 9.50
CA LEU A 18 35.77 -12.01 8.61
C LEU A 18 37.00 -11.44 9.35
N THR A 19 36.79 -10.91 10.55
CA THR A 19 37.87 -10.39 11.40
C THR A 19 38.81 -11.49 11.86
N PHE A 20 38.28 -12.68 12.20
CA PHE A 20 39.07 -13.84 12.58
C PHE A 20 40.00 -14.26 11.44
N LEU A 21 39.48 -14.41 10.22
CA LEU A 21 40.28 -14.80 9.04
C LEU A 21 41.40 -13.79 8.75
N ILE A 22 41.11 -12.49 8.83
CA ILE A 22 42.09 -11.42 8.61
C ILE A 22 43.14 -11.40 9.75
N SER A 23 42.71 -11.56 10.99
CA SER A 23 43.59 -11.46 12.16
C SER A 23 44.47 -12.71 12.35
N LEU A 24 44.05 -13.88 11.84
CA LEU A 24 44.73 -15.16 12.00
C LEU A 24 46.16 -15.14 11.44
N SER A 25 46.39 -14.39 10.36
CA SER A 25 47.72 -14.32 9.71
C SER A 25 48.76 -13.55 10.54
N ASN A 26 48.32 -12.57 11.34
CA ASN A 26 49.21 -11.54 11.87
C ASN A 26 49.29 -11.53 13.40
N ASN A 27 48.53 -12.37 14.10
CA ASN A 27 48.42 -12.28 15.56
C ASN A 27 48.31 -13.66 16.22
N PRO A 28 48.77 -13.80 17.47
CA PRO A 28 48.54 -14.99 18.28
C PRO A 28 47.03 -15.30 18.41
N LEU A 29 46.69 -16.58 18.57
CA LEU A 29 45.29 -17.04 18.67
C LEU A 29 44.50 -16.31 19.77
N SER A 30 45.12 -16.02 20.91
CA SER A 30 44.48 -15.28 22.01
C SER A 30 44.04 -13.88 21.58
N THR A 31 44.88 -13.17 20.82
CA THR A 31 44.60 -11.81 20.34
C THR A 31 43.55 -11.84 19.23
N THR A 32 43.65 -12.80 18.31
CA THR A 32 42.67 -13.01 17.23
C THR A 32 41.28 -13.31 17.79
N LEU A 33 41.18 -14.17 18.80
CA LEU A 33 39.91 -14.52 19.43
C LEU A 33 39.26 -13.29 20.07
N MET A 34 40.02 -12.51 20.85
CA MET A 34 39.53 -11.27 21.46
C MET A 34 39.08 -10.25 20.40
N ARG A 35 39.86 -10.07 19.32
CA ARG A 35 39.49 -9.18 18.21
C ARG A 35 38.22 -9.62 17.50
N SER A 36 38.07 -10.91 17.22
CA SER A 36 36.86 -11.46 16.60
C SER A 36 35.62 -11.32 17.51
N LEU A 37 35.78 -11.42 18.82
CA LEU A 37 34.69 -11.22 19.79
C LEU A 37 34.25 -9.75 19.80
N TYR A 38 35.20 -8.81 19.85
CA TYR A 38 34.88 -7.39 19.75
C TYR A 38 34.21 -7.04 18.43
N ALA A 39 34.71 -7.58 17.32
CA ALA A 39 34.08 -7.40 16.01
C ALA A 39 32.65 -7.97 15.98
N PHE A 40 32.44 -9.17 16.50
CA PHE A 40 31.11 -9.77 16.59
C PHE A 40 30.11 -8.87 17.34
N LEU A 41 30.50 -8.35 18.50
CA LEU A 41 29.66 -7.44 19.29
C LEU A 41 29.37 -6.14 18.54
N VAL A 42 30.39 -5.54 17.93
CA VAL A 42 30.25 -4.28 17.17
C VAL A 42 29.34 -4.47 15.95
N PHE A 43 29.55 -5.50 15.14
CA PHE A 43 28.72 -5.77 13.96
C PHE A 43 27.27 -6.10 14.35
N THR A 44 27.06 -6.85 15.44
CA THR A 44 25.71 -7.11 15.96
C THR A 44 25.04 -5.82 16.41
N ALA A 45 25.74 -4.96 17.16
CA ALA A 45 25.21 -3.68 17.61
C ALA A 45 24.84 -2.77 16.42
N ILE A 46 25.72 -2.68 15.41
CA ILE A 46 25.44 -1.94 14.17
C ILE A 46 24.21 -2.50 13.46
N ALA A 47 24.09 -3.82 13.34
CA ALA A 47 22.92 -4.45 12.73
C ALA A 47 21.63 -4.07 13.45
N PHE A 48 21.64 -4.03 14.79
CA PHE A 48 20.50 -3.57 15.58
C PHE A 48 20.16 -2.10 15.34
N VAL A 49 21.15 -1.22 15.28
CA VAL A 49 20.95 0.22 14.99
C VAL A 49 20.38 0.41 13.59
N VAL A 50 21.00 -0.21 12.59
CA VAL A 50 20.53 -0.15 11.19
C VAL A 50 19.11 -0.68 11.08
N ARG A 51 18.82 -1.82 11.72
CA ARG A 51 17.47 -2.37 11.79
C ARG A 51 16.48 -1.43 12.46
N PHE A 52 16.87 -0.78 13.56
CA PHE A 52 16.02 0.18 14.24
C PHE A 52 15.66 1.33 13.29
N VAL A 53 16.65 1.92 12.62
CA VAL A 53 16.45 3.00 11.65
C VAL A 53 15.57 2.53 10.48
N LEU A 54 15.85 1.37 9.89
CA LEU A 54 15.01 0.77 8.84
C LEU A 54 13.57 0.54 9.32
N SER A 55 13.39 0.12 10.58
CA SER A 55 12.05 -0.07 11.14
C SER A 55 11.28 1.24 11.31
N GLN A 56 11.97 2.36 11.56
CA GLN A 56 11.35 3.68 11.60
C GLN A 56 10.99 4.15 10.18
N LEU A 57 11.92 3.98 9.22
CA LEU A 57 11.72 4.43 7.83
C LEU A 57 10.67 3.60 7.09
N LEU A 58 10.63 2.29 7.31
CA LEU A 58 9.73 1.36 6.64
C LEU A 58 8.47 1.06 7.47
N SER A 59 8.28 1.69 8.63
CA SER A 59 7.00 1.55 9.34
C SER A 59 5.91 2.23 8.52
N PRO A 60 4.93 1.49 7.96
CA PRO A 60 3.70 2.14 7.53
C PRO A 60 3.12 2.82 8.77
N VAL A 61 2.66 4.07 8.62
CA VAL A 61 1.99 4.82 9.69
C VAL A 61 0.90 3.94 10.28
N ARG A 62 1.20 3.28 11.41
CA ARG A 62 0.22 2.50 12.16
C ARG A 62 -0.68 3.52 12.82
N ARG A 63 -1.82 3.80 12.18
CA ARG A 63 -2.98 4.38 12.87
C ARG A 63 -3.18 3.57 14.15
N THR A 64 -3.27 4.28 15.26
CA THR A 64 -3.50 3.75 16.60
C THR A 64 -4.68 2.77 16.59
N GLU A 65 -4.39 1.47 16.56
CA GLU A 65 -5.33 0.43 16.95
C GLU A 65 -4.64 -0.42 18.03
N THR A 66 -4.62 0.18 19.22
CA THR A 66 -4.55 -0.61 20.44
C THR A 66 -5.96 -1.18 20.62
N ILE A 67 -6.08 -2.50 20.82
CA ILE A 67 -7.32 -3.26 21.08
C ILE A 67 -8.12 -3.79 19.86
N GLU A 68 -7.54 -4.33 18.78
CA GLU A 68 -8.34 -5.13 17.79
C GLU A 68 -7.59 -6.35 17.17
N SER A 69 -6.56 -6.89 17.83
CA SER A 69 -5.76 -8.00 17.27
C SER A 69 -6.47 -9.38 17.21
N SER A 70 -7.79 -9.44 17.39
CA SER A 70 -8.60 -10.65 17.22
C SER A 70 -9.75 -10.52 16.22
N LEU A 71 -10.05 -9.31 15.70
CA LEU A 71 -11.17 -9.08 14.77
C LEU A 71 -10.72 -8.86 13.33
N ASP A 72 -9.47 -8.44 13.11
CA ASP A 72 -8.98 -8.08 11.78
C ASP A 72 -8.51 -9.30 10.93
N ASN A 73 -8.50 -10.50 11.52
CA ASN A 73 -8.26 -11.75 10.76
C ASN A 73 -9.53 -12.26 10.03
N GLU A 74 -10.68 -11.59 10.21
CA GLU A 74 -11.95 -11.93 9.55
C GLU A 74 -12.32 -10.96 8.41
N ARG A 75 -11.69 -9.77 8.33
CA ARG A 75 -11.96 -8.82 7.24
C ARG A 75 -11.28 -9.27 5.95
N GLY A 76 -12.09 -9.86 5.07
CA GLY A 76 -11.68 -10.40 3.77
C GLY A 76 -11.80 -11.92 3.63
N ALA A 77 -12.16 -12.63 4.71
CA ALA A 77 -12.38 -14.09 4.70
C ALA A 77 -13.87 -14.49 4.65
N ALA A 78 -14.78 -13.57 4.93
CA ALA A 78 -16.22 -13.79 4.82
C ALA A 78 -16.68 -13.50 3.38
N LEU A 79 -16.49 -14.46 2.48
CA LEU A 79 -17.09 -14.46 1.16
C LEU A 79 -18.43 -15.18 1.26
N ASP A 80 -19.53 -14.41 1.28
CA ASP A 80 -20.86 -14.98 1.19
C ASP A 80 -21.11 -15.46 -0.25
N LEU A 81 -21.12 -16.79 -0.43
CA LEU A 81 -21.38 -17.45 -1.72
C LEU A 81 -22.88 -17.73 -1.93
N MET A 82 -23.73 -17.29 -1.00
CA MET A 82 -25.16 -17.55 -1.05
C MET A 82 -25.87 -16.29 -1.56
N THR A 83 -26.21 -16.29 -2.84
CA THR A 83 -27.14 -15.29 -3.37
C THR A 83 -28.51 -15.52 -2.72
N PRO A 84 -29.13 -14.51 -2.07
CA PRO A 84 -30.49 -14.61 -1.58
C PRO A 84 -31.44 -15.02 -2.71
N ASP A 85 -32.42 -15.88 -2.41
CA ASP A 85 -33.39 -16.38 -3.38
C ASP A 85 -34.48 -15.31 -3.63
N ASP A 86 -34.08 -14.23 -4.31
CA ASP A 86 -34.94 -13.09 -4.66
C ASP A 86 -35.84 -13.38 -5.87
N GLY A 87 -36.05 -14.66 -6.23
CA GLY A 87 -36.82 -15.04 -7.42
C GLY A 87 -38.27 -14.55 -7.40
N GLU A 88 -38.90 -14.51 -6.22
CA GLU A 88 -40.28 -14.06 -6.05
C GLU A 88 -40.41 -12.54 -6.13
N SER A 89 -39.51 -11.79 -5.48
CA SER A 89 -39.48 -10.33 -5.51
C SER A 89 -39.16 -9.79 -6.91
N LEU A 90 -38.26 -10.47 -7.64
CA LEU A 90 -37.95 -10.14 -9.03
C LEU A 90 -39.12 -10.43 -9.97
N SER A 91 -39.86 -11.52 -9.72
CA SER A 91 -41.07 -11.87 -10.48
C SER A 91 -42.18 -10.85 -10.27
N GLU A 92 -42.33 -10.33 -9.05
CA GLU A 92 -43.30 -9.31 -8.70
C GLU A 92 -42.97 -7.96 -9.36
N MET A 93 -41.71 -7.50 -9.27
CA MET A 93 -41.24 -6.30 -9.99
C MET A 93 -41.45 -6.40 -11.51
N MET A 94 -41.18 -7.55 -12.12
CA MET A 94 -41.35 -7.73 -13.56
C MET A 94 -42.82 -7.73 -13.97
N LYS A 95 -43.72 -8.24 -13.11
CA LYS A 95 -45.17 -8.17 -13.30
C LYS A 95 -45.68 -6.74 -13.14
N GLU A 96 -45.21 -5.98 -12.16
CA GLU A 96 -45.57 -4.57 -11.98
C GLU A 96 -45.19 -3.74 -13.21
N GLN A 97 -44.00 -3.99 -13.78
CA GLN A 97 -43.53 -3.32 -15.00
C GLN A 97 -44.33 -3.69 -16.25
N TRP A 98 -45.01 -4.84 -16.26
CA TRP A 98 -45.87 -5.29 -17.36
C TRP A 98 -47.36 -4.92 -17.15
N ALA A 99 -47.79 -4.80 -15.89
CA ALA A 99 -49.16 -4.43 -15.53
C ALA A 99 -49.42 -2.92 -15.70
N ASP A 100 -48.38 -2.08 -15.54
CA ASP A 100 -48.46 -0.66 -15.86
C ASP A 100 -48.29 -0.46 -17.37
N GLY A 101 -49.37 -0.72 -18.13
CA GLY A 101 -49.47 -0.65 -19.59
C GLY A 101 -49.26 0.74 -20.20
N LYS A 102 -48.26 1.49 -19.75
CA LYS A 102 -47.77 2.75 -20.32
C LYS A 102 -46.29 2.63 -20.69
N GLY A 103 -45.95 1.60 -21.46
CA GLY A 103 -44.65 1.51 -22.12
C GLY A 103 -44.55 2.54 -23.25
N GLU A 104 -44.20 3.79 -22.92
CA GLU A 104 -43.49 4.64 -23.89
C GLU A 104 -42.29 3.82 -24.41
N PRO A 105 -42.09 3.71 -25.73
CA PRO A 105 -41.02 2.89 -26.28
C PRO A 105 -39.70 3.40 -25.71
N ILE A 106 -38.95 2.48 -25.08
CA ILE A 106 -37.61 2.72 -24.56
C ILE A 106 -36.80 3.37 -25.68
N LYS A 107 -36.60 4.69 -25.61
CA LYS A 107 -35.66 5.38 -26.48
C LYS A 107 -34.30 4.80 -26.13
N GLY A 108 -33.81 3.94 -27.01
CA GLY A 108 -32.52 3.29 -26.87
C GLY A 108 -31.41 4.31 -26.61
N PHE A 109 -30.29 3.82 -26.08
CA PHE A 109 -29.12 4.62 -25.75
C PHE A 109 -28.77 5.59 -26.89
N GLN A 110 -28.95 6.88 -26.65
CA GLN A 110 -28.51 7.95 -27.53
C GLN A 110 -27.14 8.38 -27.00
N PRO A 111 -26.01 7.89 -27.57
CA PRO A 111 -24.70 8.31 -27.11
C PRO A 111 -24.60 9.83 -27.24
N LEU A 112 -24.31 10.49 -26.12
CA LEU A 112 -23.98 11.91 -26.11
C LEU A 112 -22.84 12.11 -27.12
N GLN A 113 -23.06 12.94 -28.14
CA GLN A 113 -22.02 13.34 -29.07
C GLN A 113 -21.28 14.51 -28.44
N PRO A 114 -20.15 14.30 -27.73
CA PRO A 114 -19.40 15.42 -27.18
C PRO A 114 -18.91 16.30 -28.33
N LYS A 115 -19.28 17.58 -28.30
CA LYS A 115 -18.73 18.59 -29.21
C LYS A 115 -17.23 18.66 -28.94
N ARG A 116 -16.42 18.25 -29.92
CA ARG A 116 -14.95 18.31 -29.83
C ARG A 116 -14.53 19.75 -29.55
N LEU A 117 -13.87 19.96 -28.41
CA LEU A 117 -13.22 21.22 -28.10
C LEU A 117 -11.99 21.33 -29.00
N VAL A 118 -12.12 22.11 -30.07
CA VAL A 118 -10.98 22.53 -30.89
C VAL A 118 -10.30 23.65 -30.11
N SER A 119 -8.98 23.54 -29.91
CA SER A 119 -8.17 24.64 -29.38
C SER A 119 -8.37 25.85 -30.30
N LEU A 120 -8.84 26.96 -29.74
CA LEU A 120 -9.02 28.20 -30.48
C LEU A 120 -7.61 28.71 -30.87
N ASP A 121 -7.23 28.58 -32.13
CA ASP A 121 -5.89 28.96 -32.64
C ASP A 121 -5.63 30.48 -32.57
N ASN A 122 -6.64 31.29 -32.22
CA ASN A 122 -6.50 32.70 -31.90
C ASN A 122 -7.55 33.11 -30.86
N PRO A 123 -7.23 33.05 -29.55
CA PRO A 123 -8.13 33.55 -28.54
C PRO A 123 -8.17 35.09 -28.56
N ASN A 124 -9.37 35.67 -28.62
CA ASN A 124 -9.55 37.11 -28.43
C ASN A 124 -9.08 37.46 -27.00
N PRO A 125 -8.13 38.40 -26.83
CA PRO A 125 -7.50 38.66 -25.53
C PRO A 125 -8.51 39.14 -24.48
N GLU A 126 -9.59 39.79 -24.90
CA GLU A 126 -10.65 40.27 -24.00
C GLU A 126 -11.44 39.11 -23.35
N GLU A 127 -11.77 38.07 -24.11
CA GLU A 127 -12.53 36.91 -23.60
C GLU A 127 -11.69 36.07 -22.62
N VAL A 128 -10.38 35.97 -22.84
CA VAL A 128 -9.45 35.26 -21.95
C VAL A 128 -9.29 36.00 -20.62
N VAL A 129 -9.16 37.33 -20.66
CA VAL A 129 -9.07 38.15 -19.44
C VAL A 129 -10.35 38.04 -18.61
N GLN A 130 -11.52 38.04 -19.27
CA GLN A 130 -12.79 37.88 -18.59
C GLN A 130 -12.96 36.48 -17.98
N ALA A 131 -12.48 35.43 -18.65
CA ALA A 131 -12.50 34.07 -18.13
C ALA A 131 -11.57 33.90 -16.91
N ILE A 132 -10.36 34.47 -16.93
CA ILE A 132 -9.43 34.44 -15.79
C ILE A 132 -10.02 35.16 -14.58
N ARG A 133 -10.67 36.32 -14.80
CA ARG A 133 -11.30 37.08 -13.72
C ARG A 133 -12.40 36.29 -13.02
N ARG A 134 -13.27 35.61 -13.79
CA ARG A 134 -14.33 34.76 -13.22
C ARG A 134 -13.80 33.53 -12.49
N LEU A 135 -12.67 32.97 -12.93
CA LEU A 135 -12.00 31.84 -12.26
C LEU A 135 -11.26 32.25 -10.98
N THR A 136 -10.96 33.53 -10.79
CA THR A 136 -10.28 34.05 -9.59
C THR A 136 -11.28 34.51 -8.52
N ASP A 137 -12.53 34.79 -8.92
CA ASP A 137 -13.62 35.23 -8.03
C ASP A 137 -14.44 34.05 -7.45
N GLU A 138 -14.12 32.79 -7.81
CA GLU A 138 -14.58 31.56 -7.14
C GLU A 138 -13.49 30.99 -6.20
#